data_AF-A0A0M9UBC7-F1
#
_entry.id   AF-A0A0M9UBC7-F1
#
_cell.length_a   1.000
_cell.length_b   1.000
_cell.length_c   1.000
_cell.angle_alpha   90.00
_cell.angle_beta   90.00
_cell.angle_gamma   90.00
#
_symmetry.space_group_name_H-M   'P 1'
#
loop_
_entity.id
_entity.type
_entity.pdbx_description
1 polymer ?
#
loop_
_entity_poly.entity_id
_entity_poly.type
_entity_poly.pdbx_seq_one_letter_code
_entity_poly.pdbx_strand_id
1 'polypeptide(L)'
;MSSDQNRFPNCRFFHYDYLRGHERMECRLLRKSGYAALWNLKLCETCPVPRILQESTCRHLVLEAEVVRKWGLFPRVKVFAVCSASLQTLDNPLRCPHCEAEEPA
;
A
#
# COMPACT_ATOMS: atom_id res chain seq x y z
N MET A 1 -3.37 -32.53 -0.39
CA MET A 1 -2.45 -31.41 -0.70
C MET A 1 -3.23 -30.40 -1.53
N SER A 2 -3.94 -29.46 -0.89
CA SER A 2 -4.69 -28.40 -1.61
C SER A 2 -4.06 -27.05 -1.31
N SER A 3 -3.55 -26.43 -2.38
CA SER A 3 -2.69 -25.25 -2.42
C SER A 3 -3.46 -23.93 -2.30
N ASP A 4 -4.36 -23.79 -1.32
CA ASP A 4 -5.23 -22.61 -1.16
C ASP A 4 -4.67 -21.50 -0.25
N GLN A 5 -3.42 -21.63 0.22
CA GLN A 5 -2.86 -20.71 1.24
C GLN A 5 -2.44 -19.33 0.70
N ASN A 6 -2.66 -19.01 -0.58
CA ASN A 6 -2.20 -17.75 -1.19
C ASN A 6 -3.33 -16.85 -1.74
N ARG A 7 -4.59 -17.01 -1.29
CA ARG A 7 -5.74 -16.27 -1.84
C ARG A 7 -5.79 -14.78 -1.44
N PHE A 8 -5.09 -14.38 -0.38
CA PHE A 8 -5.16 -13.02 0.15
C PHE A 8 -3.83 -12.27 0.04
N PRO A 9 -3.83 -10.99 -0.38
CA PRO A 9 -2.63 -10.16 -0.38
C PRO A 9 -2.06 -10.00 1.04
N ASN A 10 -0.76 -10.28 1.21
CA ASN A 10 -0.06 -9.99 2.46
C ASN A 10 0.23 -8.49 2.58
N CYS A 11 -0.76 -7.71 3.03
CA CYS A 11 -0.68 -6.27 3.17
C CYS A 11 -1.50 -5.78 4.36
N ARG A 12 -0.92 -4.94 5.23
CA ARG A 12 -1.63 -4.39 6.41
C ARG A 12 -2.89 -3.57 6.07
N PHE A 13 -3.00 -3.09 4.83
CA PHE A 13 -4.14 -2.30 4.36
C PHE A 13 -5.22 -3.16 3.71
N PHE A 14 -4.93 -4.43 3.40
CA PHE A 14 -5.93 -5.36 2.92
C PHE A 14 -6.82 -5.80 4.09
N HIS A 15 -8.14 -5.81 3.86
CA HIS A 15 -9.11 -6.27 4.84
C HIS A 15 -10.12 -7.20 4.17
N TYR A 16 -10.35 -8.33 4.81
CA TYR A 16 -11.39 -9.30 4.45
C TYR A 16 -12.33 -9.46 5.64
N ASP A 17 -13.62 -9.40 5.37
CA ASP A 17 -14.69 -9.59 6.33
C ASP A 17 -15.73 -10.56 5.76
N TYR A 18 -16.33 -11.37 6.62
CA TYR A 18 -17.39 -12.31 6.29
C TYR A 18 -18.54 -12.16 7.29
N LEU A 19 -19.62 -11.52 6.84
CA LEU A 19 -20.79 -11.27 7.67
C LEU A 19 -22.01 -11.96 7.07
N ARG A 20 -22.48 -13.02 7.75
CA ARG A 20 -23.75 -13.73 7.43
C ARG A 20 -23.87 -14.14 5.96
N GLY A 21 -22.82 -14.73 5.38
CA GLY A 21 -22.82 -15.13 3.96
C GLY A 21 -22.34 -14.07 2.99
N HIS A 22 -22.08 -12.84 3.44
CA HIS A 22 -21.53 -11.78 2.61
C HIS A 22 -20.03 -11.60 2.85
N GLU A 23 -19.24 -11.90 1.83
CA GLU A 23 -17.82 -11.58 1.77
C GLU A 23 -17.62 -10.11 1.37
N ARG A 24 -16.80 -9.40 2.12
CA ARG A 24 -16.36 -8.04 1.79
C ARG A 24 -14.84 -8.00 1.84
N MET A 25 -14.24 -7.69 0.70
CA MET A 25 -12.82 -7.36 0.62
C MET A 25 -12.67 -5.89 0.31
N GLU A 26 -11.67 -5.25 0.91
CA GLU A 26 -11.31 -3.88 0.61
C GLU A 26 -9.81 -3.64 0.79
N CYS A 27 -9.30 -2.63 0.08
CA CYS A 27 -8.04 -1.99 0.43
C CYS A 27 -8.32 -0.69 1.16
N ARG A 28 -8.04 -0.67 2.47
CA ARG A 28 -8.26 0.49 3.34
C ARG A 28 -7.42 1.71 2.92
N LEU A 29 -6.26 1.50 2.30
CA LEU A 29 -5.43 2.58 1.79
C LEU A 29 -6.14 3.32 0.64
N LEU A 30 -6.56 2.57 -0.39
CA LEU A 30 -7.28 3.15 -1.53
C LEU A 30 -8.66 3.67 -1.14
N ARG A 31 -9.33 3.05 -0.16
CA ARG A 31 -10.57 3.59 0.40
C ARG A 31 -10.36 4.96 1.04
N LYS A 32 -9.33 5.13 1.86
CA LYS A 32 -8.99 6.43 2.48
C LYS A 32 -8.61 7.49 1.44
N SER A 33 -7.93 7.09 0.36
CA SER A 33 -7.56 7.99 -0.74
C SER A 33 -8.70 8.25 -1.74
N GLY A 34 -9.91 7.72 -1.54
CA GLY A 34 -11.07 7.96 -2.42
C GLY A 34 -11.16 7.07 -3.66
N TYR A 35 -10.31 6.05 -3.79
CA TYR A 35 -10.24 5.14 -4.93
C TYR A 35 -10.89 3.77 -4.66
N ALA A 36 -11.77 3.66 -3.65
CA ALA A 36 -12.45 2.40 -3.29
C ALA A 36 -13.19 1.76 -4.48
N ALA A 37 -13.89 2.57 -5.28
CA ALA A 37 -14.70 2.08 -6.40
C ALA A 37 -13.87 1.47 -7.54
N LEU A 38 -12.59 1.82 -7.66
CA LEU A 38 -11.68 1.30 -8.68
C LEU A 38 -10.87 0.09 -8.19
N TRP A 39 -10.98 -0.23 -6.91
CA TRP A 39 -10.17 -1.27 -6.29
C TRP A 39 -10.61 -2.68 -6.69
N ASN A 40 -9.65 -3.58 -6.88
CA ASN A 40 -9.85 -5.01 -7.05
C ASN A 40 -8.59 -5.77 -6.60
N LEU A 41 -8.67 -7.10 -6.48
CA LEU A 41 -7.56 -7.95 -6.03
C LEU A 41 -6.31 -7.86 -6.93
N LYS A 42 -6.47 -7.73 -8.25
CA LYS A 42 -5.33 -7.63 -9.20
C LYS A 42 -4.47 -6.39 -8.95
N LEU A 43 -5.07 -5.29 -8.47
CA LEU A 43 -4.32 -4.11 -8.05
C LEU A 43 -3.47 -4.38 -6.81
N CYS A 44 -3.93 -5.24 -5.90
CA CYS A 44 -3.16 -5.66 -4.72
C CYS A 44 -2.03 -6.63 -5.06
N GLU A 45 -2.22 -7.52 -6.04
CA GLU A 45 -1.19 -8.46 -6.51
C GLU A 45 0.06 -7.75 -7.06
N THR A 46 -0.13 -6.60 -7.70
CA THR A 46 0.95 -5.78 -8.29
C THR A 46 1.27 -4.54 -7.46
N CYS A 47 0.74 -4.44 -6.24
CA CYS A 47 0.87 -3.25 -5.41
C CYS A 47 2.30 -3.16 -4.83
N PRO A 48 2.96 -1.99 -4.91
CA PRO A 48 4.29 -1.80 -4.32
C PRO A 48 4.25 -1.61 -2.80
N VAL A 49 3.06 -1.42 -2.20
CA VAL A 49 2.90 -1.08 -0.78
C VAL A 49 3.50 -2.12 0.18
N PRO A 50 3.26 -3.44 0.04
CA PRO A 50 3.84 -4.43 0.95
C PRO A 50 5.36 -4.35 1.00
N ARG A 51 5.98 -4.18 -0.18
CA ARG A 51 7.43 -4.02 -0.31
C ARG A 51 7.92 -2.75 0.38
N ILE A 52 7.25 -1.62 0.14
CA ILE A 52 7.60 -0.34 0.78
C ILE A 52 7.51 -0.46 2.31
N LEU A 53 6.47 -1.10 2.84
CA LEU A 53 6.31 -1.26 4.28
C LEU A 53 7.37 -2.16 4.91
N GLN A 54 7.92 -3.13 4.17
CA GLN A 54 8.93 -4.06 4.66
C GLN A 54 10.35 -3.48 4.54
N GLU A 55 10.62 -2.73 3.48
CA GLU A 55 11.98 -2.26 3.13
C GLU A 55 12.25 -0.80 3.51
N SER A 56 11.24 0.01 3.87
CA SER A 56 11.45 1.43 4.13
C SER A 56 12.22 1.70 5.42
N THR A 57 13.23 2.57 5.35
CA THR A 57 13.98 3.08 6.52
C THR A 57 13.21 4.15 7.30
N CYS A 58 12.02 4.56 6.84
CA CYS A 58 11.24 5.61 7.48
C CYS A 58 10.34 5.05 8.61
N ARG A 59 10.65 5.39 9.87
CA ARG A 59 9.82 5.04 11.04
C ARG A 59 8.48 5.78 11.08
N HIS A 60 8.45 6.96 10.47
CA HIS A 60 7.30 7.88 10.47
C HIS A 60 6.56 7.88 9.12
N LEU A 61 6.62 6.74 8.41
CA LEU A 61 6.11 6.60 7.06
C LEU A 61 4.58 6.67 7.01
N VAL A 62 4.09 7.67 6.27
CA VAL A 62 2.69 7.81 5.87
C VAL A 62 2.61 7.53 4.37
N LEU A 63 1.65 6.69 3.98
CA LEU A 63 1.43 6.34 2.58
C LEU A 63 0.05 6.86 2.14
N GLU A 64 0.02 7.44 0.95
CA GLU A 64 -1.18 7.66 0.17
C GLU A 64 -1.09 6.89 -1.14
N ALA A 65 -2.23 6.51 -1.72
CA ALA A 65 -2.22 5.76 -2.97
C ALA A 65 -3.33 6.22 -3.92
N GLU A 66 -3.01 6.18 -5.20
CA GLU A 66 -3.90 6.51 -6.30
C GLU A 66 -3.97 5.34 -7.29
N VAL A 67 -5.12 5.14 -7.93
CA VAL A 67 -5.25 4.23 -9.06
C VAL A 67 -5.06 5.01 -10.37
N VAL A 68 -3.90 4.83 -11.00
CA VAL A 68 -3.56 5.42 -12.30
C VAL A 68 -3.70 4.39 -13.42
N ARG A 69 -3.93 4.83 -14.66
CA ARG A 69 -3.95 3.95 -15.84
C ARG A 69 -2.65 4.10 -16.64
N LYS A 70 -1.83 3.04 -16.66
CA LYS A 70 -0.66 2.98 -17.53
C LYS A 70 -1.14 2.78 -18.98
N TRP A 71 -0.68 3.63 -19.90
CA TRP A 71 -1.09 3.61 -21.31
C TRP A 71 -2.60 3.70 -21.53
N GLY A 72 -3.35 4.25 -20.59
CA GLY A 72 -4.81 4.38 -20.67
C GLY A 72 -5.62 3.09 -20.41
N LEU A 73 -5.00 1.91 -20.41
CA LEU A 73 -5.73 0.63 -20.28
C LEU A 73 -5.40 -0.15 -19.00
N PHE A 74 -4.18 -0.05 -18.47
CA PHE A 74 -3.73 -0.94 -17.40
C PHE A 74 -3.73 -0.22 -16.04
N PRO A 75 -4.73 -0.44 -15.17
CA PRO A 75 -4.78 0.23 -13.88
C PRO A 75 -3.64 -0.26 -12.98
N ARG A 76 -3.02 0.65 -12.24
CA ARG A 76 -1.93 0.39 -11.30
C ARG A 76 -2.04 1.29 -10.08
N VAL A 77 -1.50 0.81 -8.96
CA VAL A 77 -1.39 1.60 -7.74
C VAL A 77 -0.13 2.46 -7.81
N LYS A 78 -0.31 3.79 -7.83
CA LYS A 78 0.75 4.77 -7.60
C LYS A 78 0.77 5.10 -6.11
N VAL A 79 1.94 5.09 -5.49
CA VAL A 79 2.10 5.35 -4.05
C VAL A 79 2.86 6.66 -3.87
N PHE A 80 2.37 7.47 -2.95
CA PHE A 80 3.05 8.66 -2.46
C PHE A 80 3.47 8.38 -1.02
N ALA A 81 4.75 8.54 -0.74
CA ALA A 81 5.32 8.32 0.59
C ALA A 81 5.70 9.67 1.21
N VAL A 82 5.31 9.88 2.45
CA VAL A 82 5.58 11.10 3.21
C VAL A 82 6.16 10.69 4.56
N CYS A 83 7.24 11.37 4.97
CA CYS A 83 7.72 11.27 6.34
C CYS A 83 6.94 12.27 7.19
N SER A 84 6.18 11.78 8.18
CA SER A 84 5.40 12.67 9.07
C SER A 84 6.26 13.46 10.06
N ALA A 85 7.51 13.05 10.31
CA ALA A 85 8.45 13.79 11.16
C ALA A 85 9.04 15.02 10.46
N SER A 86 9.50 14.86 9.20
CA SER A 86 10.04 15.99 8.42
C SER A 86 9.00 16.73 7.59
N LEU A 87 7.77 16.20 7.50
CA LEU A 87 6.68 16.69 6.64
C LEU A 87 7.08 16.80 5.15
N GLN A 88 7.99 15.94 4.71
CA GLN A 88 8.49 15.93 3.34
C GLN A 88 8.06 14.65 2.61
N THR A 89 7.76 14.81 1.33
CA THR A 89 7.55 13.71 0.40
C THR A 89 8.89 13.00 0.15
N LEU A 90 8.87 11.68 0.14
CA LEU A 90 10.03 10.86 -0.16
C LEU A 90 10.05 10.54 -1.67
N ASP A 91 11.10 10.99 -2.36
CA ASP A 91 11.33 10.63 -3.76
C ASP A 91 11.53 9.11 -3.93
N ASN A 92 12.23 8.50 -2.97
CA ASN A 92 12.32 7.05 -2.83
C ASN A 92 11.55 6.60 -1.58
N PRO A 93 10.42 5.89 -1.72
CA PRO A 93 9.63 5.45 -0.58
C PRO A 93 10.36 4.45 0.34
N LEU A 94 11.48 3.89 -0.12
CA LEU A 94 12.30 2.95 0.64
C LEU A 94 13.33 3.66 1.54
N ARG A 95 13.64 4.94 1.29
CA ARG A 95 14.69 5.65 2.03
C ARG A 95 14.23 7.01 2.52
N CYS A 96 14.43 7.27 3.81
CA CYS A 96 14.17 8.57 4.41
C CYS A 96 15.47 9.18 4.94
N PRO A 97 16.05 10.19 4.26
CA PRO A 97 17.29 10.84 4.70
C PRO A 97 17.20 11.43 6.11
N HIS A 98 16.00 11.92 6.48
CA HIS A 98 15.78 12.51 7.80
C HIS A 98 15.86 11.45 8.92
N CYS A 99 15.14 10.32 8.78
CA CYS A 99 15.18 9.27 9.79
C CYS A 99 16.55 8.56 9.84
N GLU A 100 17.20 8.39 8.69
CA GLU A 100 18.57 7.83 8.61
C GLU A 100 19.61 8.72 9.31
N ALA A 101 19.44 10.05 9.28
CA ALA A 101 20.32 10.98 9.98
C ALA A 101 20.03 11.10 11.48
N GLU A 102 18.80 10.77 11.91
CA GLU A 102 18.36 10.85 13.30
C GLU A 102 18.74 9.60 14.12
N GLU A 103 19.03 8.46 13.48
CA GLU A 103 19.57 7.28 14.17
C GLU A 103 21.08 7.44 14.40
N PRO A 104 21.55 7.75 15.63
CA PRO A 104 22.96 7.63 15.95
C PRO A 104 23.36 6.15 15.88
N ALA A 105 24.52 5.90 15.26
CA ALA A 105 25.13 4.58 15.12
C ALA A 105 25.39 3.87 16.46
#